data_AF-R1GB24-F1
#
_entry.id   AF-R1GB24-F1
#
_cell.length_a   1.000
_cell.length_b   1.000
_cell.length_c   1.000
_cell.angle_alpha   90.00
_cell.angle_beta   90.00
_cell.angle_gamma   90.00
#
_symmetry.space_group_name_H-M   'P 1'
#
loop_
_entity.id
_entity.type
_entity.pdbx_description
1 polymer ?
#
loop_
_entity_poly.entity_id
_entity_poly.type
_entity_poly.pdbx_seq_one_letter_code
_entity_poly.pdbx_strand_id
1 'polypeptide(L)'
;MVLRSILLFLAAAVCEIGGAWLVWQGVRENRGLLWIGGGVVALGVYGFVATLQPDAHFGRILAAYGGVFVAGSLGWGMVADGYRPDRYDVLGALLCLAGVAVIMYAPRTG
;
A
#
# COMPACT_ATOMS: atom_id res chain seq x y z
N MET A 1 -17.25 -10.96 -6.73
CA MET A 1 -15.87 -10.88 -7.26
C MET A 1 -15.18 -9.58 -6.86
N VAL A 2 -15.72 -8.41 -7.22
CA VAL A 2 -15.10 -7.09 -6.92
C VAL A 2 -14.84 -6.83 -5.43
N LEU A 3 -15.80 -7.14 -4.55
CA LEU A 3 -15.65 -6.93 -3.10
C LEU A 3 -14.50 -7.77 -2.50
N ARG A 4 -14.32 -9.01 -2.96
CA ARG A 4 -13.23 -9.89 -2.51
C ARG A 4 -11.88 -9.32 -2.93
N SER A 5 -11.78 -8.78 -4.14
CA SER A 5 -10.54 -8.16 -4.60
C SER A 5 -10.19 -6.91 -3.79
N ILE A 6 -11.17 -6.04 -3.53
CA ILE A 6 -10.98 -4.83 -2.69
C ILE A 6 -10.52 -5.22 -1.28
N LEU A 7 -11.13 -6.23 -0.67
CA LEU A 7 -10.73 -6.70 0.66
C LEU A 7 -9.31 -7.27 0.67
N LEU A 8 -8.94 -8.07 -0.32
CA LEU A 8 -7.56 -8.55 -0.47
C LEU A 8 -6.58 -7.40 -0.71
N PHE A 9 -7.00 -6.38 -1.44
CA PHE A 9 -6.19 -5.18 -1.73
C PHE A 9 -5.93 -4.37 -0.46
N LEU A 10 -6.96 -4.16 0.36
CA LEU A 10 -6.83 -3.49 1.65
C LEU A 10 -5.99 -4.30 2.63
N ALA A 11 -6.20 -5.61 2.69
CA ALA A 11 -5.38 -6.50 3.51
C ALA A 11 -3.92 -6.48 3.08
N ALA A 12 -3.66 -6.53 1.77
CA ALA A 12 -2.32 -6.41 1.20
C ALA A 12 -1.66 -5.08 1.58
N ALA A 13 -2.36 -3.96 1.39
CA ALA A 13 -1.85 -2.63 1.73
C ALA A 13 -1.53 -2.50 3.24
N VAL A 14 -2.37 -3.05 4.12
CA VAL A 14 -2.12 -3.05 5.57
C VAL A 14 -0.91 -3.91 5.91
N CYS A 15 -0.78 -5.10 5.33
CA CYS A 15 0.39 -5.95 5.55
C CYS A 15 1.68 -5.34 4.98
N GLU A 16 1.61 -4.66 3.84
CA GLU A 16 2.74 -4.02 3.19
C GLU A 16 3.22 -2.80 3.97
N ILE A 17 2.33 -1.82 4.20
CA ILE A 17 2.65 -0.57 4.88
C ILE A 17 2.97 -0.84 6.35
N GLY A 18 2.14 -1.65 7.02
CA GLY A 18 2.35 -2.04 8.40
C GLY A 18 3.61 -2.87 8.59
N GLY A 19 3.91 -3.80 7.67
CA GLY A 19 5.13 -4.58 7.69
C GLY A 19 6.38 -3.72 7.53
N ALA A 20 6.37 -2.80 6.56
CA ALA A 20 7.45 -1.84 6.37
C ALA A 20 7.64 -0.93 7.59
N TRP A 21 6.55 -0.45 8.19
CA TRP A 21 6.58 0.36 9.41
C TRP A 21 7.14 -0.43 10.60
N LEU A 22 6.75 -1.70 10.79
CA LEU A 22 7.29 -2.55 11.87
C LEU A 22 8.80 -2.75 11.74
N VAL A 23 9.31 -2.97 10.51
CA VAL A 23 10.75 -3.04 10.24
C VAL A 23 11.42 -1.70 10.55
N TRP A 24 10.83 -0.59 10.13
CA TRP A 24 11.34 0.76 10.42
C TRP A 24 11.46 1.00 11.94
N GLN A 25 10.42 0.67 12.71
CA GLN A 25 10.42 0.79 14.17
C GLN A 25 11.47 -0.12 14.81
N GLY A 26 11.64 -1.34 14.30
CA GLY A 26 12.65 -2.27 14.81
C GLY A 26 14.08 -1.81 14.56
N VAL A 27 14.37 -1.26 13.37
CA VAL A 27 15.72 -0.86 12.95
C VAL A 27 16.06 0.57 13.38
N ARG A 28 15.23 1.56 13.04
CA ARG A 28 15.53 2.97 13.30
C ARG A 28 15.18 3.41 14.73
N GLU A 29 14.06 2.94 15.26
CA GLU A 29 13.62 3.30 16.62
C GLU A 29 14.18 2.35 17.70
N ASN A 30 15.11 1.45 17.33
CA ASN A 30 15.76 0.48 18.22
C ASN A 30 14.79 -0.37 19.06
N ARG A 31 13.56 -0.59 18.58
CA ARG A 31 12.55 -1.39 19.30
C ARG A 31 12.86 -2.89 19.33
N GLY A 32 13.86 -3.33 18.56
CA GLY A 32 14.46 -4.66 18.65
C GLY A 32 13.97 -5.66 17.59
N LEU A 33 14.62 -6.83 17.56
CA LEU A 33 14.45 -7.88 16.56
C LEU A 33 13.01 -8.43 16.44
N LEU A 34 12.20 -8.36 17.49
CA LEU A 34 10.80 -8.81 17.46
C LEU A 34 9.94 -7.96 16.51
N TRP A 35 10.18 -6.66 16.45
CA TRP A 35 9.48 -5.75 15.54
C TRP A 35 9.90 -5.98 14.09
N ILE A 36 11.20 -6.20 13.87
CA ILE A 36 11.75 -6.57 12.55
C ILE A 36 11.16 -7.90 12.09
N GLY A 37 11.15 -8.92 12.96
CA GLY A 37 10.58 -10.23 12.65
C GLY A 37 9.09 -10.16 12.30
N GLY A 38 8.31 -9.42 13.09
CA GLY A 38 6.89 -9.18 12.80
C GLY A 38 6.69 -8.46 11.45
N GLY A 39 7.52 -7.47 11.15
CA GLY A 39 7.50 -6.76 9.87
C GLY A 39 7.86 -7.65 8.67
N VAL A 40 8.89 -8.49 8.78
CA VAL A 40 9.29 -9.44 7.74
C VAL A 40 8.20 -10.48 7.49
N VAL A 41 7.58 -11.01 8.55
CA VAL A 41 6.45 -11.93 8.41
C VAL A 41 5.26 -11.25 7.72
N ALA A 42 4.92 -10.02 8.11
CA ALA A 42 3.84 -9.27 7.49
C ALA A 42 4.11 -8.99 5.99
N LEU A 43 5.34 -8.64 5.63
CA LEU A 43 5.76 -8.45 4.24
C LEU A 43 5.74 -9.77 3.45
N GLY A 44 6.12 -10.88 4.08
CA GLY A 44 5.98 -12.21 3.50
C GLY A 44 4.52 -12.54 3.21
N VAL A 45 3.62 -12.34 4.19
CA VAL A 45 2.18 -12.56 4.05
C VAL A 45 1.59 -11.67 2.95
N TYR A 46 2.00 -10.40 2.86
CA TYR A 46 1.62 -9.50 1.77
C TYR A 46 1.93 -10.12 0.40
N GLY A 47 3.12 -10.67 0.20
CA GLY A 47 3.49 -11.32 -1.05
C GLY A 47 2.53 -12.44 -1.45
N PHE A 48 2.06 -13.24 -0.48
CA PHE A 48 1.06 -14.28 -0.74
C PHE A 48 -0.36 -13.73 -0.93
N VAL A 49 -0.75 -12.66 -0.22
CA VAL A 49 -2.07 -12.03 -0.41
C VAL A 49 -2.15 -11.36 -1.79
N ALA A 50 -1.05 -10.76 -2.27
CA ALA A 50 -0.97 -10.14 -3.57
C ALA A 50 -1.16 -11.16 -4.72
N THR A 51 -0.71 -12.41 -4.57
CA THR A 51 -0.88 -13.46 -5.58
C THR A 51 -2.28 -14.06 -5.62
N LEU A 52 -3.09 -13.89 -4.56
CA LEU A 52 -4.48 -14.34 -4.52
C LEU A 52 -5.44 -13.40 -5.28
N GLN A 53 -4.92 -12.32 -5.86
CA GLN A 53 -5.73 -11.33 -6.56
C GLN A 53 -6.24 -11.91 -7.90
N PRO A 54 -7.56 -11.88 -8.19
CA PRO A 54 -8.14 -12.63 -9.32
C PRO A 54 -7.95 -12.01 -10.72
N ASP A 55 -7.45 -10.77 -10.82
CA ASP A 55 -7.40 -10.05 -12.10
C ASP A 55 -6.14 -10.37 -12.93
N ALA A 56 -6.31 -10.66 -14.22
CA ALA A 56 -5.24 -11.14 -15.11
C ALA A 56 -4.27 -10.04 -15.60
N HIS A 57 -4.58 -8.75 -15.40
CA HIS A 57 -3.70 -7.64 -15.79
C HIS A 57 -2.80 -7.21 -14.64
N PHE A 58 -1.84 -8.06 -14.29
CA PHE A 58 -0.87 -7.86 -13.21
C PHE A 58 -0.30 -6.43 -13.17
N GLY A 59 0.12 -5.88 -14.33
CA GLY A 59 0.69 -4.54 -14.41
C GLY A 59 -0.26 -3.39 -14.04
N ARG A 60 -1.57 -3.52 -14.28
CA ARG A 60 -2.56 -2.48 -13.93
C ARG A 60 -2.95 -2.53 -12.47
N ILE A 61 -3.03 -3.74 -11.92
CA ILE A 61 -3.24 -3.94 -10.48
C ILE A 61 -2.05 -3.37 -9.70
N LEU A 62 -0.81 -3.67 -10.14
CA LEU A 62 0.39 -3.17 -9.49
C LEU A 62 0.49 -1.64 -9.57
N ALA A 63 0.12 -1.05 -10.71
CA ALA A 63 0.02 0.40 -10.85
C ALA A 63 -1.01 1.00 -9.87
N ALA A 64 -2.19 0.37 -9.75
CA ALA A 64 -3.20 0.78 -8.78
C ALA A 64 -2.70 0.63 -7.32
N TYR A 65 -1.94 -0.43 -7.02
CA TYR A 65 -1.35 -0.64 -5.70
C TYR A 65 -0.41 0.51 -5.38
N GLY A 66 0.42 0.96 -6.33
CA GLY A 66 1.32 2.08 -6.12
C GLY A 66 0.61 3.36 -5.66
N GLY A 67 -0.53 3.72 -6.28
CA GLY A 67 -1.27 4.92 -5.85
C GLY A 67 -1.96 4.76 -4.50
N VAL A 68 -2.55 3.59 -4.23
CA VAL A 68 -3.15 3.27 -2.93
C VAL A 68 -2.08 3.19 -1.84
N PHE A 69 -0.88 2.71 -2.17
CA PHE A 69 0.25 2.65 -1.27
C PHE A 69 0.71 4.05 -0.85
N VAL A 70 0.78 5.00 -1.78
CA VAL A 70 1.12 6.40 -1.47
C VAL A 70 0.09 7.02 -0.53
N ALA A 71 -1.20 6.92 -0.87
CA ALA A 71 -2.27 7.46 -0.03
C ALA A 71 -2.35 6.74 1.34
N GLY A 72 -2.18 5.42 1.34
CA GLY A 72 -2.20 4.57 2.52
C GLY A 72 -1.01 4.82 3.44
N SER A 73 0.19 5.06 2.90
CA SER A 73 1.39 5.37 3.69
C SER A 73 1.23 6.71 4.42
N LEU A 74 0.67 7.71 3.76
CA LEU A 74 0.35 9.00 4.38
C LEU A 74 -0.70 8.83 5.48
N GLY A 75 -1.78 8.08 5.21
CA GLY A 75 -2.81 7.76 6.21
C GLY A 75 -2.27 6.93 7.38
N TRP A 76 -1.37 5.99 7.13
CA TRP A 76 -0.72 5.21 8.17
C TRP A 76 0.17 6.10 9.04
N GLY A 77 0.97 6.97 8.44
CA GLY A 77 1.75 7.98 9.15
C GLY A 77 0.86 8.86 10.04
N MET A 78 -0.34 9.23 9.59
CA MET A 78 -1.30 10.00 10.41
C MET A 78 -1.76 9.24 11.66
N VAL A 79 -2.06 7.95 11.52
CA VAL A 79 -2.65 7.15 12.59
C VAL A 79 -1.57 6.60 13.53
N ALA A 80 -0.47 6.08 13.00
CA ALA A 80 0.57 5.39 13.74
C ALA A 80 1.64 6.34 14.29
N ASP A 81 2.05 7.35 13.51
CA ASP A 81 3.16 8.25 13.84
C ASP A 81 2.69 9.68 14.18
N GLY A 82 1.37 9.95 14.14
CA GLY A 82 0.80 11.28 14.39
C GLY A 82 1.18 12.33 13.34
N TYR A 83 1.66 11.89 12.18
CA TYR A 83 2.07 12.74 11.08
C TYR A 83 0.90 13.55 10.55
N ARG A 84 1.12 14.86 10.31
CA ARG A 84 0.10 15.73 9.72
C ARG A 84 0.48 15.98 8.26
N PRO A 85 -0.25 15.40 7.29
CA PRO A 85 0.06 15.61 5.88
C PRO A 85 -0.10 17.10 5.55
N ASP A 86 0.91 17.64 4.90
CA ASP A 86 0.88 18.99 4.38
C ASP A 86 0.07 19.03 3.07
N ARG A 87 -0.27 20.24 2.63
CA ARG A 87 -0.96 20.51 1.37
C ARG A 87 -0.23 19.87 0.17
N TYR A 88 1.10 19.79 0.23
CA TYR A 88 1.90 19.13 -0.79
C TYR A 88 1.76 17.61 -0.77
N ASP A 89 1.65 16.99 0.40
CA ASP A 89 1.45 15.54 0.53
C ASP A 89 0.07 15.13 0.02
N VAL A 90 -0.96 15.94 0.34
CA VAL A 90 -2.32 15.74 -0.17
C VAL A 90 -2.36 15.91 -1.68
N LEU A 91 -1.69 16.93 -2.22
CA LEU A 91 -1.61 17.14 -3.67
C LEU A 91 -0.87 15.99 -4.36
N GLY A 92 0.23 15.51 -3.78
CA GLY A 92 0.98 14.36 -4.27
C GLY A 92 0.15 13.08 -4.27
N ALA A 93 -0.58 12.81 -3.19
CA ALA A 93 -1.51 11.69 -3.09
C ALA A 93 -2.60 11.75 -4.18
N LEU A 94 -3.20 12.93 -4.37
CA LEU A 94 -4.20 13.15 -5.41
C LEU A 94 -3.64 12.92 -6.82
N LEU A 95 -2.41 13.36 -7.09
CA LEU A 95 -1.73 13.13 -8.37
C LEU A 95 -1.45 11.64 -8.59
N CYS A 96 -0.99 10.92 -7.58
CA CYS A 96 -0.79 9.47 -7.65
C CYS A 96 -2.12 8.74 -7.92
N LEU A 97 -3.20 9.11 -7.23
CA LEU A 97 -4.53 8.54 -7.45
C LEU A 97 -5.08 8.89 -8.84
N ALA A 98 -4.85 10.11 -9.33
CA ALA A 98 -5.21 10.50 -10.69
C ALA A 98 -4.43 9.68 -11.73
N GLY A 99 -3.13 9.45 -11.51
CA GLY A 99 -2.31 8.57 -12.35
C GLY A 99 -2.84 7.14 -12.39
N VAL A 100 -3.25 6.59 -11.25
CA VAL A 100 -3.94 5.29 -11.18
C VAL A 100 -5.24 5.31 -11.98
N ALA A 101 -6.05 6.36 -11.82
CA ALA A 101 -7.31 6.48 -12.53
C ALA A 101 -7.09 6.51 -14.06
N VAL A 102 -6.07 7.22 -14.54
CA VAL A 102 -5.68 7.22 -15.95
C VAL A 102 -5.23 5.82 -16.39
N ILE A 103 -4.34 5.16 -15.66
CA ILE A 103 -3.84 3.83 -16.03
C ILE A 103 -4.97 2.79 -16.09
N MET A 104 -5.91 2.85 -15.15
CA MET A 104 -7.03 1.90 -15.08
C MET A 104 -8.12 2.21 -16.12
N TYR A 105 -8.57 3.46 -16.19
CA TYR A 105 -9.81 3.87 -16.86
C TYR A 105 -9.62 4.66 -18.15
N ALA A 106 -8.39 4.99 -18.58
CA ALA A 106 -8.20 5.66 -19.85
C ALA A 106 -8.83 4.84 -20.99
N PRO A 107 -9.70 5.45 -21.82
CA PRO A 107 -10.31 4.78 -22.96
C PRO A 107 -9.20 4.39 -23.93
N ARG A 108 -9.03 3.09 -24.12
CA ARG A 108 -8.09 2.54 -25.10
C ARG A 108 -8.93 2.29 -26.34
N THR A 109 -8.98 3.26 -27.23
CA THR A 109 -9.37 3.02 -28.62
C THR A 109 -8.42 1.96 -29.17
N GLY A 110 -8.97 0.77 -29.41
CA GLY A 110 -8.44 -0.11 -30.45
C GLY A 110 -8.66 0.53 -31.82
#